data_AF-A0A382HB80-F1
#
_entry.id   AF-A0A382HB80-F1
#
_cell.length_a   1.000
_cell.length_b   1.000
_cell.length_c   1.000
_cell.angle_alpha   90.00
_cell.angle_beta   90.00
_cell.angle_gamma   90.00
#
_symmetry.space_group_name_H-M   'P 1'
#
loop_
_entity.id
_entity.type
_entity.pdbx_description
1 polymer ?
#
loop_
_entity_poly.entity_id
_entity_poly.type
_entity_poly.pdbx_seq_one_letter_code
_entity_poly.pdbx_strand_id
1 'polypeptide(L)'
;MFIKSLTIVSLLLGLISSQVEMNFSYEMKYGDGKQVTPLTQDTTYYSYFENLLDINAYYGDNIYLYTQLEYSNPPVFGYSRTDIDSMLSTFYMEYSKDKYNIRIGDLYELYGRGLIYYTFQDQNVDYNNSVRGMNVYYFLKENI
;
A
#
# COMPACT_ATOMS: atom_id res chain seq x y z
N MET A 1 1.70 17.38 -39.50
CA MET A 1 2.70 16.71 -38.64
C MET A 1 2.13 16.38 -37.26
N PHE A 2 1.48 17.33 -36.58
CA PHE A 2 0.90 17.13 -35.25
C PHE A 2 -0.14 16.00 -35.13
N ILE A 3 -1.08 15.89 -36.08
CA ILE A 3 -2.13 14.85 -36.04
C ILE A 3 -1.53 13.44 -36.11
N LYS A 4 -0.55 13.21 -37.00
CA LYS A 4 0.15 11.92 -37.10
C LYS A 4 0.90 11.56 -35.81
N SER A 5 1.56 12.54 -35.19
CA SER A 5 2.24 12.34 -33.91
C SER A 5 1.26 11.96 -32.80
N LEU A 6 0.12 12.67 -32.73
CA LEU A 6 -0.93 12.40 -31.74
C LEU A 6 -1.52 10.98 -31.89
N THR A 7 -1.76 10.54 -33.13
CA THR A 7 -2.27 9.19 -33.40
C THR A 7 -1.27 8.09 -33.02
N ILE A 8 0.03 8.34 -33.20
CA ILE A 8 1.08 7.38 -32.78
C ILE A 8 1.14 7.30 -31.26
N VAL A 9 1.07 8.44 -30.57
CA VAL A 9 1.08 8.49 -29.10
C VAL A 9 -0.14 7.76 -28.52
N SER A 10 -1.34 7.99 -29.06
CA SER A 10 -2.55 7.31 -28.58
C SER A 10 -2.51 5.79 -28.83
N LEU A 11 -1.94 5.36 -29.96
CA LEU A 11 -1.74 3.93 -30.24
C LEU A 11 -0.75 3.29 -29.26
N LEU A 12 0.38 3.95 -28.98
CA LEU A 12 1.38 3.47 -28.01
C LEU A 12 0.79 3.38 -26.60
N LEU A 13 0.01 4.38 -26.17
CA LEU A 13 -0.68 4.34 -24.89
C LEU A 13 -1.67 3.18 -24.81
N GLY A 14 -2.44 2.92 -25.88
CA GLY A 14 -3.38 1.81 -25.93
C GLY A 14 -2.71 0.44 -25.75
N LEU A 15 -1.51 0.24 -26.33
CA LEU A 15 -0.74 -1.00 -26.20
C LEU A 15 -0.16 -1.21 -24.79
N ILE A 16 0.19 -0.13 -24.10
CA ILE A 16 0.63 -0.19 -22.70
C ILE A 16 -0.56 -0.51 -21.81
N SER A 17 -1.67 0.20 -21.99
CA SER A 17 -2.88 0.02 -21.18
C SER A 17 -3.50 -1.36 -21.32
N SER A 18 -3.37 -2.05 -22.46
CA SER A 18 -3.92 -3.40 -22.64
C SER A 18 -3.23 -4.47 -21.79
N GLN A 19 -2.03 -4.20 -21.29
CA GLN A 19 -1.29 -5.11 -20.40
C GLN A 19 -1.37 -4.70 -18.93
N VAL A 20 -2.06 -3.60 -18.64
CA VAL A 20 -2.25 -3.09 -17.29
C VAL A 20 -3.61 -3.55 -16.78
N GLU A 21 -3.60 -4.36 -15.73
CA GLU A 21 -4.79 -4.64 -14.93
C GLU A 21 -4.75 -3.81 -13.66
N MET A 22 -5.84 -3.15 -13.29
CA MET A 22 -5.91 -2.35 -12.06
C MET A 22 -7.14 -2.73 -11.25
N ASN A 23 -6.94 -2.87 -9.94
CA ASN A 23 -7.98 -3.14 -8.95
C ASN A 23 -7.91 -2.07 -7.86
N PHE A 24 -9.08 -1.54 -7.49
CA PHE A 24 -9.22 -0.48 -6.49
C PHE A 24 -10.05 -1.00 -5.33
N SER A 25 -9.62 -0.73 -4.10
CA SER A 25 -10.41 -0.97 -2.89
C SER A 25 -10.52 0.33 -2.12
N TYR A 26 -11.74 0.72 -1.77
CA TYR A 26 -12.01 1.93 -1.01
C TYR A 26 -12.71 1.58 0.29
N GLU A 27 -12.20 2.13 1.39
CA GLU A 27 -12.76 1.99 2.72
C GLU A 27 -12.96 3.37 3.35
N MET A 28 -14.13 3.58 3.97
CA MET A 28 -14.42 4.76 4.76
C MET A 28 -14.78 4.32 6.17
N LYS A 29 -14.07 4.86 7.16
CA LYS A 29 -14.30 4.62 8.58
C LYS A 29 -14.76 5.93 9.23
N TYR A 30 -15.85 5.87 9.97
CA TYR A 30 -16.37 7.00 10.74
C TYR A 30 -16.92 6.50 12.08
N GLY A 31 -16.65 7.25 13.14
CA GLY A 31 -17.22 6.99 14.45
C GLY A 31 -17.25 8.24 15.31
N ASP A 32 -18.22 8.26 16.22
CA ASP A 32 -18.41 9.31 17.22
C ASP A 32 -18.83 8.65 18.53
N GLY A 33 -18.10 8.93 19.60
CA GLY A 33 -18.40 8.37 20.91
C GLY A 33 -17.50 8.87 22.04
N LYS A 34 -17.40 8.05 23.08
CA LYS A 34 -16.55 8.29 24.25
C LYS A 34 -15.48 7.21 24.32
N GLN A 35 -14.22 7.62 24.30
CA GLN A 35 -13.09 6.74 24.55
C GLN A 35 -12.85 6.62 26.05
N VAL A 36 -12.65 5.39 26.53
CA VAL A 36 -12.35 5.10 27.93
C VAL A 36 -10.85 4.95 28.09
N THR A 37 -10.25 5.71 29.00
CA THR A 37 -8.83 5.56 29.35
C THR A 37 -8.64 4.31 30.22
N PRO A 38 -7.88 3.29 29.79
CA PRO A 38 -7.85 1.99 30.47
C PRO A 38 -7.43 2.02 31.96
N LEU A 39 -6.62 3.01 32.36
CA LEU A 39 -6.11 3.13 33.73
C LEU A 39 -6.97 3.99 34.66
N THR A 40 -7.51 5.10 34.17
CA THR A 40 -8.25 6.07 35.00
C THR A 40 -9.77 5.90 34.90
N GLN A 41 -10.26 5.12 33.91
CA GLN A 41 -11.67 5.00 33.54
C GLN A 41 -12.33 6.31 33.11
N ASP A 42 -11.53 7.35 32.89
CA ASP A 42 -12.03 8.63 32.40
C ASP A 42 -12.54 8.49 30.97
N THR A 43 -13.67 9.12 30.70
CA THR A 43 -14.24 9.18 29.35
C THR A 43 -13.93 10.52 28.70
N THR A 44 -13.29 10.49 27.54
CA THR A 44 -13.10 11.66 26.68
C THR A 44 -13.92 11.51 25.42
N TYR A 45 -14.46 12.62 24.90
CA TYR A 45 -15.10 12.60 23.59
C TYR A 45 -14.07 12.21 22.53
N TYR A 46 -14.46 11.33 21.63
CA TYR A 46 -13.59 10.80 20.59
C TYR A 46 -14.41 10.56 19.32
N SER A 47 -13.95 11.13 18.22
CA SER A 47 -14.47 10.88 16.89
C SER A 47 -13.32 10.63 15.94
N TYR A 48 -13.58 9.84 14.90
CA TYR A 48 -12.62 9.56 13.83
C TYR A 48 -13.32 9.62 12.49
N PHE A 49 -12.56 10.04 11.49
CA PHE A 49 -12.98 10.02 10.10
C PHE A 49 -11.77 9.69 9.23
N GLU A 50 -11.84 8.55 8.57
CA GLU A 50 -10.74 7.99 7.78
C GLU A 50 -11.24 7.50 6.43
N ASN A 51 -10.43 7.69 5.39
CA ASN A 51 -10.70 7.24 4.03
C ASN A 51 -9.42 6.61 3.50
N LEU A 52 -9.55 5.40 2.97
CA LEU A 52 -8.45 4.60 2.47
C LEU A 52 -8.76 4.17 1.06
N LEU A 53 -7.79 4.35 0.17
CA LEU A 53 -7.87 3.91 -1.22
C LEU A 53 -6.63 3.09 -1.53
N ASP A 54 -6.82 1.79 -1.67
CA ASP A 54 -5.82 0.85 -2.13
C ASP A 54 -5.91 0.73 -3.65
N ILE A 55 -4.76 0.80 -4.30
CA ILE A 55 -4.61 0.69 -5.75
C ILE A 55 -3.61 -0.43 -6.01
N ASN A 56 -4.10 -1.47 -6.68
CA ASN A 56 -3.32 -2.62 -7.11
C ASN A 56 -3.21 -2.55 -8.63
N ALA A 57 -2.00 -2.52 -9.16
CA ALA A 57 -1.77 -2.54 -10.60
C ALA A 57 -0.84 -3.68 -10.97
N TYR A 58 -1.21 -4.44 -12.00
CA TYR A 58 -0.43 -5.52 -12.57
C TYR A 58 -0.05 -5.13 -13.99
N TYR A 59 1.23 -5.29 -14.35
CA TYR A 59 1.70 -5.07 -15.71
C TYR A 59 2.29 -6.37 -16.26
N GLY A 60 1.56 -6.98 -17.19
CA GLY A 60 1.85 -8.35 -17.64
C GLY A 60 1.84 -9.35 -16.47
N ASP A 61 2.65 -10.39 -16.57
CA ASP A 61 2.65 -11.50 -15.61
C ASP A 61 3.67 -11.34 -14.47
N ASN A 62 4.50 -10.29 -14.51
CA ASN A 62 5.70 -10.22 -13.69
C ASN A 62 5.80 -8.98 -12.81
N ILE A 63 5.06 -7.91 -13.09
CA ILE A 63 5.15 -6.66 -12.32
C ILE A 63 3.85 -6.43 -11.57
N TYR A 64 3.98 -6.21 -10.27
CA TYR A 64 2.91 -5.80 -9.38
C TYR A 64 3.29 -4.47 -8.71
N LEU A 65 2.33 -3.57 -8.59
CA LEU A 65 2.46 -2.29 -7.91
C LEU A 65 1.29 -2.13 -6.95
N TYR A 66 1.62 -1.78 -5.71
CA TYR A 66 0.67 -1.44 -4.67
C TYR A 66 0.91 -0.01 -4.20
N THR A 67 -0.18 0.74 -4.09
CA THR A 67 -0.21 2.08 -3.53
C THR A 67 -1.42 2.19 -2.61
N GLN A 68 -1.24 2.74 -1.41
CA GLN A 68 -2.33 3.09 -0.52
C GLN A 68 -2.33 4.61 -0.28
N LEU A 69 -3.48 5.22 -0.51
CA LEU A 69 -3.76 6.59 -0.14
C LEU A 69 -4.66 6.61 1.10
N GLU A 70 -4.30 7.39 2.11
CA GLU A 70 -5.04 7.50 3.36
C GLU A 70 -5.26 8.96 3.73
N TYR A 71 -6.50 9.29 4.11
CA TYR A 71 -6.84 10.51 4.82
C TYR A 71 -7.41 10.13 6.19
N SER A 72 -6.85 10.63 7.29
CA SER A 72 -7.27 10.27 8.65
C SER A 72 -7.21 11.45 9.62
N ASN A 73 -8.35 11.76 10.27
CA ASN A 73 -8.46 12.91 11.20
C ASN A 73 -9.47 12.71 12.35
N PRO A 74 -9.01 12.49 13.59
CA PRO A 74 -7.78 11.77 13.95
C PRO A 74 -7.96 10.26 13.67
N PRO A 75 -6.87 9.50 13.50
CA PRO A 75 -6.94 8.05 13.41
C PRO A 75 -7.28 7.39 14.76
N VAL A 76 -7.65 6.10 14.75
CA VAL A 76 -7.87 5.29 15.98
C VAL A 76 -6.60 5.20 16.83
N PHE A 77 -5.47 4.96 16.18
CA PHE A 77 -4.12 5.05 16.76
C PHE A 77 -3.17 5.60 15.69
N GLY A 78 -1.96 6.05 16.04
CA GLY A 78 -1.00 6.55 15.03
C GLY A 78 -1.07 8.06 14.74
N TYR A 79 -0.53 8.46 13.58
CA TYR A 79 -0.36 9.88 13.21
C TYR A 79 -1.49 10.35 12.29
N SER A 80 -2.03 11.55 12.54
CA SER A 80 -3.00 12.16 11.63
C SER A 80 -2.42 12.37 10.24
N ARG A 81 -3.14 11.92 9.21
CA ARG A 81 -2.78 12.09 7.79
C ARG A 81 -3.79 12.98 7.11
N THR A 82 -3.64 14.28 7.30
CA THR A 82 -4.57 15.29 6.73
C THR A 82 -3.98 16.05 5.56
N ASP A 83 -2.66 16.01 5.41
CA ASP A 83 -1.92 16.75 4.38
C ASP A 83 -1.62 15.87 3.18
N ILE A 84 -1.52 16.48 2.00
CA ILE A 84 -1.21 15.79 0.73
C ILE A 84 0.11 15.02 0.83
N ASP A 85 1.10 15.59 1.52
CA ASP A 85 2.42 14.98 1.71
C ASP A 85 2.37 13.72 2.60
N SER A 86 1.34 13.59 3.44
CA SER A 86 1.11 12.44 4.32
C SER A 86 0.09 11.43 3.77
N MET A 87 -0.56 11.76 2.65
CA MET A 87 -1.66 10.97 2.09
C MET A 87 -1.17 9.65 1.49
N LEU A 88 0.06 9.60 0.98
CA LEU A 88 0.67 8.35 0.52
C LEU A 88 1.13 7.54 1.73
N SER A 89 0.29 6.60 2.16
CA SER A 89 0.54 5.74 3.32
C SER A 89 1.59 4.67 3.03
N THR A 90 1.36 3.90 1.96
CA THR A 90 2.18 2.72 1.62
C THR A 90 2.40 2.68 0.11
N PHE A 91 3.62 2.33 -0.30
CA PHE A 91 3.95 2.08 -1.70
C PHE A 91 4.97 0.95 -1.81
N TYR A 92 4.71 -0.03 -2.67
CA TYR A 92 5.74 -0.97 -3.09
C TYR A 92 5.49 -1.49 -4.51
N MET A 93 6.58 -1.89 -5.16
CA MET A 93 6.59 -2.55 -6.46
C MET A 93 7.32 -3.88 -6.33
N GLU A 94 6.78 -4.90 -6.97
CA GLU A 94 7.35 -6.22 -7.04
C GLU A 94 7.56 -6.64 -8.50
N TYR A 95 8.72 -7.20 -8.78
CA TYR A 95 9.04 -7.89 -10.01
C TYR A 95 9.35 -9.35 -9.72
N SER A 96 8.57 -10.26 -10.27
CA SER A 96 8.72 -11.70 -10.07
C SER A 96 8.82 -12.41 -11.42
N LYS A 97 9.96 -13.03 -11.69
CA LYS A 97 10.18 -13.82 -12.90
C LYS A 97 11.13 -14.99 -12.65
N ASP A 98 10.69 -16.19 -13.01
CA ASP A 98 11.42 -17.45 -12.90
C ASP A 98 11.98 -17.68 -11.48
N LYS A 99 13.26 -17.37 -11.28
CA LYS A 99 13.99 -17.57 -10.02
C LYS A 99 14.23 -16.28 -9.24
N TYR A 100 13.81 -15.14 -9.77
CA TYR A 100 14.06 -13.82 -9.20
C TYR A 100 12.78 -13.20 -8.71
N ASN A 101 12.80 -12.70 -7.48
CA ASN A 101 11.75 -11.84 -6.94
C ASN A 101 12.42 -10.61 -6.32
N ILE A 102 12.06 -9.43 -6.82
CA ILE A 102 12.62 -8.15 -6.40
C ILE A 102 11.46 -7.31 -5.90
N ARG A 103 11.56 -6.80 -4.67
CA ARG A 103 10.57 -5.89 -4.10
C ARG A 103 11.25 -4.58 -3.70
N ILE A 104 10.65 -3.44 -4.02
CA ILE A 104 11.13 -2.11 -3.65
C ILE A 104 9.99 -1.27 -3.09
N GLY A 105 10.27 -0.47 -2.07
CA GLY A 105 9.29 0.37 -1.38
C GLY A 105 9.15 -0.05 0.08
N ASP A 106 7.92 -0.02 0.60
CA ASP A 106 7.58 -0.42 1.96
C ASP A 106 7.52 -1.96 2.06
N LEU A 107 8.43 -2.54 2.85
CA LEU A 107 8.64 -3.99 2.91
C LEU A 107 7.94 -4.61 4.12
N TYR A 108 7.12 -5.61 3.85
CA TYR A 108 6.42 -6.46 4.82
C TYR A 108 6.96 -7.89 4.73
N GLU A 109 7.75 -8.32 5.72
CA GLU A 109 8.53 -9.55 5.68
C GLU A 109 8.57 -10.24 7.04
N LEU A 110 8.65 -11.58 7.00
CA LEU A 110 8.76 -12.43 8.18
C LEU A 110 10.14 -13.09 8.23
N TYR A 111 11.07 -12.50 8.99
CA TYR A 111 12.43 -13.02 9.10
C TYR A 111 12.54 -14.10 10.18
N GLY A 112 13.19 -15.21 9.85
CA GLY A 112 13.41 -16.31 10.79
C GLY A 112 12.12 -16.91 11.35
N ARG A 113 11.04 -16.95 10.55
CA ARG A 113 9.70 -17.39 10.96
C ARG A 113 9.09 -16.54 12.08
N GLY A 114 9.51 -15.28 12.20
CA GLY A 114 9.02 -14.32 13.19
C GLY A 114 9.84 -14.28 14.49
N LEU A 115 10.89 -15.09 14.61
CA LEU A 115 11.76 -15.09 15.78
C LEU A 115 12.79 -13.96 15.77
N ILE A 116 13.06 -13.38 14.61
CA ILE A 116 14.04 -12.30 14.45
C ILE A 116 13.32 -10.97 14.35
N TYR A 117 12.48 -10.83 13.31
CA TYR A 117 11.79 -9.58 13.03
C TYR A 117 10.58 -9.86 12.14
N TYR A 118 9.50 -9.13 12.37
CA TYR A 118 8.27 -9.22 11.61
C TYR A 118 7.75 -7.81 11.32
N THR A 119 7.67 -7.46 10.04
CA THR A 119 7.04 -6.23 9.58
C THR A 119 5.66 -6.51 9.03
N PHE A 120 4.69 -5.74 9.49
CA PHE A 120 3.29 -5.84 9.08
C PHE A 120 2.60 -4.48 9.19
N GLN A 121 1.43 -4.41 8.55
CA GLN A 121 0.51 -3.30 8.71
C GLN A 121 -0.79 -3.85 9.30
N ASP A 122 -1.30 -3.19 10.34
CA ASP A 122 -2.66 -3.39 10.84
C ASP A 122 -3.42 -2.08 10.69
N GLN A 123 -4.27 -2.04 9.67
CA GLN A 123 -5.03 -0.85 9.29
C GLN A 123 -6.19 -0.54 10.25
N ASN A 124 -6.61 -1.49 11.10
CA ASN A 124 -7.70 -1.21 12.05
C ASN A 124 -7.24 -0.30 13.19
N VAL A 125 -5.94 -0.34 13.48
CA VAL A 125 -5.27 0.43 14.53
C VAL A 125 -4.15 1.30 13.95
N ASP A 126 -4.16 1.54 12.64
CA ASP A 126 -3.17 2.30 11.86
C ASP A 126 -1.71 2.08 12.31
N TYR A 127 -1.39 0.83 12.63
CA TYR A 127 -0.05 0.41 13.02
C TYR A 127 0.70 -0.04 11.79
N ASN A 128 1.88 0.55 11.56
CA ASN A 128 2.74 0.18 10.44
C ASN A 128 4.20 0.25 10.89
N ASN A 129 4.89 -0.89 10.87
CA ASN A 129 6.32 -0.98 11.17
C ASN A 129 7.15 -1.44 9.95
N SER A 130 6.67 -1.15 8.74
CA SER A 130 7.38 -1.44 7.49
C SER A 130 8.78 -0.84 7.47
N VAL A 131 9.65 -1.48 6.67
CA VAL A 131 10.98 -0.96 6.38
C VAL A 131 11.00 -0.54 4.93
N ARG A 132 11.30 0.73 4.66
CA ARG A 132 11.42 1.23 3.28
C ARG A 132 12.78 0.87 2.71
N GLY A 133 12.81 0.10 1.62
CA GLY A 133 14.06 -0.37 1.03
C GLY A 133 13.87 -1.24 -0.20
N MET A 134 14.82 -2.14 -0.43
CA MET A 134 14.80 -3.10 -1.53
C MET A 134 15.14 -4.50 -1.00
N ASN A 135 14.39 -5.49 -1.46
CA ASN A 135 14.60 -6.91 -1.17
C ASN A 135 14.78 -7.68 -2.48
N VAL A 136 15.70 -8.64 -2.49
CA VAL A 136 16.01 -9.47 -3.66
C VAL A 136 16.10 -10.93 -3.21
N TYR A 137 15.20 -11.75 -3.72
CA TYR A 137 15.18 -13.19 -3.52
C TYR A 137 15.62 -13.91 -4.79
N TYR A 138 16.48 -14.92 -4.60
CA TYR A 138 16.89 -15.85 -5.63
C TYR A 138 16.55 -17.29 -5.22
N PHE A 139 15.69 -17.95 -6.00
CA PHE A 139 15.27 -19.32 -5.74
C PHE A 139 16.20 -20.32 -6.45
N LEU A 140 16.88 -21.16 -5.68
CA LEU A 140 17.85 -22.15 -6.19
C LEU A 140 17.19 -23.25 -7.05
N LYS A 141 15.92 -23.54 -6.80
CA LYS A 141 15.11 -24.49 -7.56
C LYS A 141 13.79 -23.80 -7.91
N GLU A 142 13.30 -24.03 -9.13
CA GLU A 142 11.93 -23.65 -9.47
C GLU A 142 10.98 -24.34 -8.49
N ASN A 143 10.10 -23.57 -7.85
CA ASN A 143 9.04 -24.14 -7.03
C ASN A 143 8.18 -25.03 -7.94
N ILE A 144 8.21 -26.35 -7.67
CA ILE A 144 7.22 -27.31 -8.16
C ILE A 144 6.01 -27.20 -7.24
#